data_AF-A0A9Q0UK62-F1
#
_entry.id   AF-A0A9Q0UK62-F1
#
_cell.length_a   1.000
_cell.length_b   1.000
_cell.length_c   1.000
_cell.angle_alpha   90.00
_cell.angle_beta   90.00
_cell.angle_gamma   90.00
#
_symmetry.space_group_name_H-M   'P 1'
#
loop_
_entity.id
_entity.type
_entity.pdbx_description
1 polymer ?
#
loop_
_entity_poly.entity_id
_entity_poly.type
_entity_poly.pdbx_seq_one_letter_code
_entity_poly.pdbx_strand_id
1 'polypeptide(L)'
;MASFSYFSLFPCFLLLAHFLTLSNAATFEVRNQCPYTVWAGAVPGGGRRLDQGQSWTITAGAGTTQARIWGRTNCNFDGAGRGRCQTGDCNGLLQCQGYGQPPNTLAEYALNQFNNLDFFDISLVDGFNIPMDFSPVSGNCRGIRCSADINGQCPNELRAPGGCNNPCTVFKTDQYCCNSGSCTATDFSRFFKQRCPDAYSYPKDDQTSTFTCPGGTNYRVVFCP
;
A
#
# COMPACT_ATOMS: atom_id res chain seq x y z
N MET A 1 -49.94 21.03 61.96
CA MET A 1 -49.95 21.48 60.55
C MET A 1 -48.52 21.42 60.03
N ALA A 2 -48.15 20.34 59.36
CA ALA A 2 -46.83 20.19 58.74
C ALA A 2 -46.97 20.45 57.23
N SER A 3 -46.22 21.42 56.72
CA SER A 3 -46.19 21.82 55.31
C SER A 3 -45.18 20.94 54.57
N PHE A 4 -45.62 20.24 53.52
CA PHE A 4 -44.75 19.53 52.59
C PHE A 4 -44.46 20.42 51.38
N SER A 5 -43.19 20.76 51.17
CA SER A 5 -42.71 21.49 49.99
C SER A 5 -42.32 20.47 48.91
N TYR A 6 -42.95 20.56 47.75
CA TYR A 6 -42.60 19.76 46.56
C TYR A 6 -41.47 20.45 45.78
N PHE A 7 -40.29 19.83 45.73
CA PHE A 7 -39.22 20.21 44.80
C PHE A 7 -39.49 19.55 43.43
N SER A 8 -39.75 20.37 42.42
CA SER A 8 -39.86 19.95 41.02
C SER A 8 -38.45 19.79 40.42
N LEU A 9 -38.06 18.56 40.08
CA LEU A 9 -36.83 18.27 39.35
C LEU A 9 -37.13 18.35 37.85
N PHE A 10 -36.65 19.41 37.20
CA PHE A 10 -36.59 19.49 35.73
C PHE A 10 -35.38 18.69 35.22
N PRO A 11 -35.55 17.64 34.40
CA PRO A 11 -34.42 17.01 33.73
C PRO A 11 -34.02 17.86 32.53
N CYS A 12 -32.88 18.55 32.65
CA CYS A 12 -32.23 19.21 31.53
C CYS A 12 -31.69 18.13 30.58
N PHE A 13 -32.44 17.82 29.52
CA PHE A 13 -32.00 16.94 28.45
C PHE A 13 -30.90 17.66 27.64
N LEU A 14 -29.63 17.42 27.99
CA LEU A 14 -28.49 17.78 27.15
C LEU A 14 -28.50 16.86 25.92
N LEU A 15 -29.05 17.35 24.81
CA LEU A 15 -28.90 16.73 23.49
C LEU A 15 -27.45 16.89 23.04
N LEU A 16 -26.61 15.90 23.34
CA LEU A 16 -25.26 15.80 22.79
C LEU A 16 -25.39 15.45 21.30
N ALA A 17 -25.44 16.48 20.45
CA ALA A 17 -25.39 16.32 19.00
C ALA A 17 -24.05 15.67 18.63
N HIS A 18 -24.07 14.35 18.46
CA HIS A 18 -22.95 13.64 17.86
C HIS A 18 -22.92 14.08 16.40
N PHE A 19 -22.01 15.00 16.07
CA PHE A 19 -21.60 15.22 14.70
C PHE A 19 -21.01 13.89 14.20
N LEU A 20 -21.85 13.06 13.57
CA LEU A 20 -21.39 11.93 12.79
C LEU A 20 -20.60 12.53 11.63
N THR A 21 -19.28 12.60 11.79
CA THR A 21 -18.39 12.82 10.67
C THR A 21 -18.54 11.61 9.75
N LEU A 22 -19.35 11.76 8.70
CA LEU A 22 -19.42 10.81 7.60
C LEU A 22 -18.04 10.78 6.93
N SER A 23 -17.16 9.91 7.42
CA SER A 23 -15.86 9.70 6.81
C SER A 23 -16.07 8.88 5.54
N ASN A 24 -15.83 9.47 4.38
CA ASN A 24 -16.00 8.76 3.12
C ASN A 24 -14.92 7.66 3.00
N ALA A 25 -15.34 6.42 2.77
CA ALA A 25 -14.44 5.34 2.42
C ALA A 25 -13.82 5.59 1.03
N ALA A 26 -12.54 5.28 0.87
CA ALA A 26 -11.90 5.29 -0.44
C ALA A 26 -12.08 3.94 -1.13
N THR A 27 -12.20 3.97 -2.45
CA THR A 27 -12.18 2.78 -3.31
C THR A 27 -10.89 2.71 -4.10
N PHE A 28 -10.39 1.49 -4.26
CA PHE A 28 -9.19 1.17 -5.03
C PHE A 28 -9.57 0.19 -6.12
N GLU A 29 -9.45 0.60 -7.38
CA GLU A 29 -9.50 -0.33 -8.51
C GLU A 29 -8.11 -0.92 -8.73
N VAL A 30 -7.92 -2.20 -8.46
CA VAL A 30 -6.68 -2.93 -8.74
C VAL A 30 -6.83 -3.65 -10.07
N ARG A 31 -6.06 -3.26 -11.09
CA ARG A 31 -6.18 -3.78 -12.45
C ARG A 31 -4.90 -4.48 -12.89
N ASN A 32 -5.06 -5.66 -13.48
CA ASN A 32 -3.95 -6.36 -14.13
C ASN A 32 -3.91 -6.04 -15.62
N GLN A 33 -2.87 -5.33 -16.09
CA GLN A 33 -2.57 -5.13 -17.51
C GLN A 33 -1.37 -5.96 -17.97
N CYS A 34 -0.76 -6.76 -17.10
CA CYS A 34 0.33 -7.64 -17.46
C CYS A 34 -0.14 -8.71 -18.46
N PRO A 35 0.75 -9.18 -19.36
CA PRO A 35 0.45 -10.27 -20.28
C PRO A 35 0.43 -11.65 -19.58
N TYR A 36 0.30 -11.68 -18.26
CA TYR A 36 0.30 -12.88 -17.42
C TYR A 36 -0.62 -12.67 -16.21
N THR A 37 -1.07 -13.78 -15.62
CA THR A 37 -1.89 -13.75 -14.40
C THR A 37 -1.09 -13.17 -13.23
N VAL A 38 -1.73 -12.27 -12.47
CA VAL A 38 -1.22 -11.74 -11.21
C VAL A 38 -2.20 -12.10 -10.10
N TRP A 39 -1.70 -12.46 -8.93
CA TRP A 39 -2.51 -12.59 -7.74
C TRP A 39 -2.34 -11.33 -6.90
N ALA A 40 -3.26 -10.39 -7.04
CA ALA A 40 -3.28 -9.19 -6.21
C ALA A 40 -3.35 -9.58 -4.72
N GLY A 41 -2.58 -8.90 -3.90
CA GLY A 41 -2.63 -8.95 -2.44
C GLY A 41 -2.88 -7.55 -1.88
N ALA A 42 -3.65 -7.46 -0.81
CA ALA A 42 -3.91 -6.21 -0.11
C ALA A 42 -4.06 -6.43 1.39
N VAL A 43 -3.52 -5.51 2.18
CA VAL A 43 -3.75 -5.43 3.62
C VAL A 43 -4.09 -3.98 3.97
N PRO A 44 -5.31 -3.69 4.45
CA PRO A 44 -6.47 -4.58 4.48
C PRO A 44 -6.98 -4.91 3.06
N GLY A 45 -7.70 -6.04 2.90
CA GLY A 45 -8.42 -6.35 1.65
C GLY A 45 -8.39 -7.82 1.24
N GLY A 46 -7.33 -8.56 1.57
CA GLY A 46 -7.20 -9.97 1.22
C GLY A 46 -6.41 -10.18 -0.06
N GLY A 47 -6.94 -10.96 -1.00
CA GLY A 47 -6.28 -11.16 -2.29
C GLY A 47 -7.18 -11.77 -3.36
N ARG A 48 -6.79 -11.56 -4.63
CA ARG A 48 -7.59 -12.02 -5.77
C ARG A 48 -6.70 -12.38 -6.95
N ARG A 49 -7.01 -13.51 -7.60
CA ARG A 49 -6.44 -13.87 -8.90
C ARG A 49 -7.02 -12.94 -9.97
N LEU A 50 -6.14 -12.31 -10.75
CA LEU A 50 -6.49 -11.43 -11.86
C LEU A 50 -5.75 -11.90 -13.11
N ASP A 51 -6.50 -12.39 -14.10
CA ASP A 51 -6.01 -12.56 -15.45
C ASP A 51 -5.82 -11.21 -16.14
N GLN A 52 -5.16 -11.22 -17.30
CA GLN A 52 -4.95 -10.02 -18.10
C GLN A 52 -6.28 -9.31 -18.37
N GLY A 53 -6.33 -8.01 -18.08
CA GLY A 53 -7.48 -7.15 -18.26
C GLY A 53 -8.50 -7.17 -17.10
N GLN A 54 -8.38 -8.09 -16.14
CA GLN A 54 -9.29 -8.15 -14.99
C GLN A 54 -8.98 -7.08 -13.93
N SER A 55 -10.02 -6.65 -13.22
CA SER A 55 -9.94 -5.71 -12.11
C SER A 55 -10.55 -6.27 -10.83
N TRP A 56 -10.11 -5.73 -9.69
CA TRP A 56 -10.62 -5.98 -8.35
C TRP A 56 -10.82 -4.65 -7.63
N THR A 57 -12.03 -4.41 -7.12
CA THR A 57 -12.29 -3.25 -6.26
C THR A 57 -12.11 -3.62 -4.79
N ILE A 58 -11.33 -2.80 -4.09
CA ILE A 58 -11.17 -2.83 -2.63
C ILE A 58 -11.75 -1.54 -2.06
N THR A 59 -12.38 -1.62 -0.90
CA THR A 59 -12.83 -0.45 -0.15
C THR A 59 -12.06 -0.36 1.15
N ALA A 60 -11.52 0.82 1.46
CA ALA A 60 -10.81 1.09 2.70
C ALA A 60 -11.48 2.27 3.42
N GLY A 61 -11.78 2.09 4.71
CA GLY A 61 -12.36 3.15 5.52
C GLY A 61 -11.38 4.31 5.72
N ALA A 62 -11.90 5.53 5.91
CA ALA A 62 -11.06 6.65 6.32
C ALA A 62 -10.29 6.33 7.61
N GLY A 63 -9.07 6.83 7.75
CA GLY A 63 -8.19 6.51 8.88
C GLY A 63 -7.44 5.19 8.73
N THR A 64 -7.65 4.42 7.65
CA THR A 64 -6.81 3.25 7.34
C THR A 64 -5.34 3.69 7.24
N THR A 65 -4.42 2.98 7.89
CA THR A 65 -2.97 3.26 7.90
C THR A 65 -2.19 1.99 7.64
N GLN A 66 -0.89 2.13 7.34
CA GLN A 66 0.02 1.01 7.09
C GLN A 66 -0.54 0.01 6.06
N ALA A 67 -1.27 0.53 5.07
CA ALA A 67 -1.96 -0.29 4.11
C ALA A 67 -1.12 -0.48 2.86
N ARG A 68 -1.22 -1.67 2.26
CA ARG A 68 -0.43 -2.08 1.10
C ARG A 68 -1.29 -2.79 0.07
N ILE A 69 -1.03 -2.52 -1.20
CA ILE A 69 -1.51 -3.30 -2.35
C ILE A 69 -0.27 -3.72 -3.16
N TRP A 70 -0.20 -4.99 -3.56
CA TRP A 70 0.90 -5.50 -4.38
C TRP A 70 0.45 -6.63 -5.29
N GLY A 71 1.25 -6.93 -6.31
CA GLY A 71 1.01 -8.06 -7.20
C GLY A 71 1.92 -9.24 -6.86
N ARG A 72 1.38 -10.45 -6.87
CA ARG A 72 2.11 -11.71 -6.66
C ARG A 72 2.21 -12.50 -7.96
N THR A 73 3.34 -13.14 -8.19
CA THR A 73 3.62 -13.87 -9.45
C THR A 73 3.80 -15.36 -9.20
N ASN A 74 3.52 -16.15 -10.23
CA ASN A 74 3.74 -17.60 -10.29
C ASN A 74 3.20 -18.32 -9.04
N CYS A 75 1.94 -18.05 -8.71
CA CYS A 75 1.28 -18.65 -7.56
C CYS A 75 0.57 -19.95 -7.93
N ASN A 76 0.53 -20.87 -6.96
CA ASN A 76 -0.31 -22.06 -7.00
C ASN A 76 -1.06 -22.17 -5.68
N PHE A 77 -2.38 -22.30 -5.72
CA PHE A 77 -3.25 -22.43 -4.55
C PHE A 77 -4.18 -23.63 -4.73
N ASP A 78 -4.46 -24.33 -3.63
CA ASP A 78 -5.49 -25.35 -3.55
C ASP A 78 -6.91 -24.73 -3.51
N GLY A 79 -7.94 -25.58 -3.49
CA GLY A 79 -9.34 -25.14 -3.41
C GLY A 79 -9.70 -24.43 -2.10
N ALA A 80 -8.87 -24.51 -1.07
CA ALA A 80 -9.02 -23.79 0.18
C ALA A 80 -8.24 -22.47 0.20
N GLY A 81 -7.59 -22.10 -0.91
CA GLY A 81 -6.80 -20.88 -1.02
C GLY A 81 -5.47 -20.95 -0.29
N ARG A 82 -4.90 -22.14 -0.06
CA ARG A 82 -3.57 -22.34 0.53
C ARG A 82 -2.58 -22.79 -0.51
N GLY A 83 -1.33 -22.32 -0.43
CA GLY A 83 -0.33 -22.60 -1.45
C GLY A 83 0.88 -21.71 -1.33
N ARG A 84 1.42 -21.26 -2.46
CA ARG A 84 2.63 -20.42 -2.49
C ARG A 84 2.72 -19.59 -3.76
N CYS A 85 3.25 -18.38 -3.63
CA CYS A 85 3.72 -17.53 -4.73
C CYS A 85 5.24 -17.47 -4.81
N GLN A 86 5.79 -17.22 -6.01
CA GLN A 86 7.23 -17.00 -6.18
C GLN A 86 7.68 -15.67 -5.59
N THR A 87 6.90 -14.60 -5.81
CA THR A 87 7.15 -13.25 -5.28
C THR A 87 5.92 -12.73 -4.54
N GLY A 88 6.11 -12.00 -3.44
CA GLY A 88 5.01 -11.34 -2.71
C GLY A 88 4.10 -12.30 -1.95
N ASP A 89 4.54 -13.54 -1.70
CA ASP A 89 3.75 -14.53 -0.96
C ASP A 89 3.39 -14.02 0.45
N CYS A 90 2.13 -14.18 0.88
CA CYS A 90 1.64 -13.69 2.16
C CYS A 90 1.27 -14.85 3.09
N ASN A 91 2.29 -15.63 3.47
CA ASN A 91 2.19 -16.84 4.30
C ASN A 91 1.36 -17.95 3.65
N GLY A 92 1.51 -18.11 2.33
CA GLY A 92 0.86 -19.16 1.56
C GLY A 92 -0.66 -19.01 1.43
N LEU A 93 -1.22 -17.83 1.68
CA LEU A 93 -2.66 -17.57 1.60
C LEU A 93 -3.03 -16.84 0.32
N LEU A 94 -4.11 -17.26 -0.34
CA LEU A 94 -4.73 -16.48 -1.42
C LEU A 94 -5.27 -15.16 -0.87
N GLN A 95 -5.98 -15.23 0.27
CA GLN A 95 -6.51 -14.09 1.00
C GLN A 95 -5.48 -13.60 2.02
N CYS A 96 -4.68 -12.59 1.66
CA CYS A 96 -3.62 -12.09 2.53
C CYS A 96 -4.15 -11.52 3.85
N GLN A 97 -3.53 -11.90 4.95
CA GLN A 97 -3.80 -11.37 6.30
C GLN A 97 -2.58 -10.61 6.88
N GLY A 98 -1.51 -10.52 6.09
CA GLY A 98 -0.25 -9.85 6.43
C GLY A 98 0.51 -9.52 5.15
N TYR A 99 1.62 -8.81 5.29
CA TYR A 99 2.40 -8.35 4.15
C TYR A 99 3.07 -9.50 3.38
N GLY A 100 3.29 -9.26 2.09
CA GLY A 100 3.96 -10.21 1.21
C GLY A 100 5.47 -10.23 1.41
N GLN A 101 6.09 -11.37 1.16
CA GLN A 101 7.55 -11.55 1.16
C GLN A 101 8.20 -10.83 -0.04
N PRO A 102 9.30 -10.08 0.18
CA PRO A 102 10.13 -9.53 -0.89
C PRO A 102 10.64 -10.58 -1.91
N PRO A 103 10.88 -10.19 -3.18
CA PRO A 103 10.66 -8.85 -3.72
C PRO A 103 9.20 -8.63 -4.11
N ASN A 104 8.66 -7.46 -3.79
CA ASN A 104 7.32 -7.03 -4.21
C ASN A 104 7.23 -5.51 -4.33
N THR A 105 6.84 -5.03 -5.52
CA THR A 105 6.54 -3.60 -5.72
C THR A 105 5.27 -3.26 -4.93
N LEU A 106 5.35 -2.27 -4.05
CA LEU A 106 4.25 -1.90 -3.17
C LEU A 106 3.58 -0.60 -3.62
N ALA A 107 2.26 -0.56 -3.57
CA ALA A 107 1.50 0.67 -3.39
C ALA A 107 1.16 0.79 -1.91
N GLU A 108 1.71 1.79 -1.22
CA GLU A 108 1.46 2.03 0.21
C GLU A 108 0.52 3.24 0.39
N TYR A 109 -0.37 3.19 1.38
CA TYR A 109 -1.28 4.30 1.63
C TYR A 109 -1.72 4.43 3.09
N ALA A 110 -2.08 5.66 3.46
CA ALA A 110 -2.72 6.04 4.71
C ALA A 110 -3.79 7.12 4.43
N LEU A 111 -5.04 6.84 4.78
CA LEU A 111 -6.20 7.65 4.36
C LEU A 111 -6.67 8.62 5.43
N ASN A 112 -7.05 9.83 5.04
CA ASN A 112 -7.62 10.86 5.93
C ASN A 112 -6.77 11.10 7.19
N GLN A 113 -5.48 11.37 6.96
CA GLN A 113 -4.48 11.62 8.00
C GLN A 113 -4.44 13.13 8.34
N PHE A 114 -3.25 13.68 8.57
CA PHE A 114 -3.07 15.10 8.88
C PHE A 114 -3.72 16.00 7.81
N ASN A 115 -4.44 17.03 8.26
CA ASN A 115 -5.18 17.98 7.40
C ASN A 115 -6.18 17.34 6.42
N ASN A 116 -6.77 16.19 6.77
CA ASN A 116 -7.68 15.45 5.90
C ASN A 116 -7.03 15.11 4.55
N LEU A 117 -5.74 14.79 4.56
CA LEU A 117 -5.02 14.34 3.38
C LEU A 117 -4.83 12.83 3.45
N ASP A 118 -4.99 12.19 2.30
CA ASP A 118 -4.46 10.86 2.07
C ASP A 118 -2.97 10.98 1.74
N PHE A 119 -2.17 10.08 2.27
CA PHE A 119 -0.76 9.91 1.96
C PHE A 119 -0.59 8.59 1.21
N PHE A 120 0.15 8.60 0.12
CA PHE A 120 0.36 7.41 -0.70
C PHE A 120 1.69 7.45 -1.43
N ASP A 121 2.19 6.28 -1.76
CA ASP A 121 3.47 6.12 -2.44
C ASP A 121 3.58 4.77 -3.14
N ILE A 122 4.57 4.67 -4.03
CA ILE A 122 5.09 3.39 -4.53
C ILE A 122 6.40 3.15 -3.79
N SER A 123 6.58 1.95 -3.24
CA SER A 123 7.77 1.60 -2.47
C SER A 123 8.49 0.40 -3.04
N LEU A 124 9.81 0.57 -3.21
CA LEU A 124 10.78 -0.45 -3.61
C LEU A 124 11.73 -0.81 -2.47
N VAL A 125 11.39 -0.41 -1.23
CA VAL A 125 12.12 -0.78 -0.01
C VAL A 125 12.04 -2.28 0.23
N ASP A 126 10.94 -2.91 -0.19
CA ASP A 126 10.75 -4.37 -0.20
C ASP A 126 11.05 -4.98 -1.59
N GLY A 127 11.76 -4.25 -2.45
CA GLY A 127 12.18 -4.69 -3.78
C GLY A 127 11.14 -4.44 -4.88
N PHE A 128 11.38 -5.02 -6.05
CA PHE A 128 10.57 -4.87 -7.25
C PHE A 128 10.28 -6.23 -7.87
N ASN A 129 9.05 -6.45 -8.32
CA ASN A 129 8.70 -7.64 -9.10
C ASN A 129 7.84 -7.29 -10.33
N ILE A 130 6.87 -6.41 -10.19
CA ILE A 130 5.92 -6.03 -11.24
C ILE A 130 5.93 -4.50 -11.38
N PRO A 131 5.98 -3.95 -12.61
CA PRO A 131 5.74 -2.54 -12.87
C PRO A 131 4.39 -2.07 -12.32
N MET A 132 4.32 -0.85 -11.79
CA MET A 132 3.13 -0.34 -11.12
C MET A 132 2.84 1.13 -11.46
N ASP A 133 1.56 1.43 -11.67
CA ASP A 133 0.99 2.78 -11.60
C ASP A 133 0.06 2.84 -10.41
N PHE A 134 0.10 3.94 -9.67
CA PHE A 134 -0.80 4.23 -8.57
C PHE A 134 -1.29 5.67 -8.72
N SER A 135 -2.53 5.79 -9.19
CA SER A 135 -3.08 7.09 -9.59
C SER A 135 -4.44 7.35 -8.95
N PRO A 136 -4.75 8.60 -8.57
CA PRO A 136 -6.10 8.98 -8.20
C PRO A 136 -7.06 8.84 -9.41
N VAL A 137 -8.27 8.36 -9.17
CA VAL A 137 -9.38 8.36 -10.16
C VAL A 137 -10.40 9.46 -9.89
N SER A 138 -10.37 10.04 -8.70
CA SER A 138 -11.07 11.27 -8.30
C SER A 138 -10.09 12.19 -7.57
N GLY A 139 -10.48 13.43 -7.28
CA GLY A 139 -9.60 14.37 -6.59
C GLY A 139 -8.53 14.99 -7.51
N ASN A 140 -8.18 16.24 -7.23
CA ASN A 140 -7.22 17.00 -8.04
C ASN A 140 -5.80 16.83 -7.49
N CYS A 141 -5.21 15.66 -7.72
CA CYS A 141 -3.84 15.33 -7.35
C CYS A 141 -3.17 14.49 -8.45
N ARG A 142 -1.84 14.41 -8.42
CA ARG A 142 -1.05 13.68 -9.42
C ARG A 142 -0.90 12.21 -9.02
N GLY A 143 -0.93 11.30 -9.99
CA GLY A 143 -0.53 9.90 -9.83
C GLY A 143 0.98 9.65 -9.94
N ILE A 144 1.40 8.45 -9.55
CA ILE A 144 2.80 8.03 -9.49
C ILE A 144 3.01 6.70 -10.20
N ARG A 145 4.21 6.51 -10.74
CA ARG A 145 4.49 5.36 -11.61
C ARG A 145 5.91 4.86 -11.48
N CYS A 146 6.06 3.54 -11.46
CA CYS A 146 7.32 2.83 -11.58
C CYS A 146 7.19 1.76 -12.67
N SER A 147 7.66 2.08 -13.88
CA SER A 147 7.46 1.22 -15.06
C SER A 147 8.72 0.84 -15.83
N ALA A 148 9.89 1.11 -15.26
CA ALA A 148 11.16 0.67 -15.82
C ALA A 148 11.34 -0.85 -15.74
N ASP A 149 12.16 -1.40 -16.64
CA ASP A 149 12.60 -2.81 -16.58
C ASP A 149 13.67 -3.01 -15.48
N ILE A 150 13.23 -2.94 -14.23
CA ILE A 150 14.11 -3.17 -13.07
C ILE A 150 14.56 -4.63 -13.00
N ASN A 151 13.71 -5.59 -13.37
CA ASN A 151 14.04 -7.01 -13.33
C ASN A 151 15.15 -7.37 -14.31
N GLY A 152 15.06 -6.92 -15.57
CA GLY A 152 16.10 -7.18 -16.58
C GLY A 152 17.43 -6.51 -16.24
N GLN A 153 17.36 -5.33 -15.62
CA GLN A 153 18.53 -4.52 -15.27
C GLN A 153 19.04 -4.74 -13.85
N CYS A 154 18.45 -5.68 -13.09
CA CYS A 154 18.77 -5.85 -11.68
C CYS A 154 20.26 -6.17 -11.46
N PRO A 155 20.95 -5.48 -10.53
CA PRO A 155 22.30 -5.82 -10.10
C PRO A 155 22.34 -7.28 -9.64
N ASN A 156 23.43 -7.97 -9.94
CA ASN A 156 23.54 -9.41 -9.69
C ASN A 156 23.37 -9.75 -8.20
N GLU A 157 23.85 -8.87 -7.33
CA GLU A 157 23.76 -8.97 -5.88
C GLU A 157 22.31 -8.92 -5.35
N LEU A 158 21.41 -8.32 -6.13
CA LEU A 158 20.02 -8.08 -5.75
C LEU A 158 19.02 -8.98 -6.49
N ARG A 159 19.49 -9.76 -7.48
CA ARG A 159 18.62 -10.64 -8.28
C ARG A 159 17.96 -11.69 -7.40
N ALA A 160 16.66 -11.85 -7.59
CA ALA A 160 15.86 -12.89 -6.97
C ALA A 160 14.96 -13.57 -8.01
N PRO A 161 14.47 -14.79 -7.75
CA PRO A 161 13.52 -15.43 -8.65
C PRO A 161 12.27 -14.55 -8.86
N GLY A 162 12.05 -14.08 -10.08
CA GLY A 162 10.90 -13.26 -10.46
C GLY A 162 10.98 -11.77 -10.05
N GLY A 163 12.11 -11.29 -9.54
CA GLY A 163 12.24 -9.90 -9.09
C GLY A 163 13.65 -9.41 -8.80
N CYS A 164 13.72 -8.20 -8.24
CA CYS A 164 14.93 -7.55 -7.77
C CYS A 164 14.74 -7.11 -6.32
N ASN A 165 15.47 -7.70 -5.38
CA ASN A 165 15.39 -7.34 -3.96
C ASN A 165 15.97 -5.96 -3.70
N ASN A 166 15.49 -5.29 -2.65
CA ASN A 166 16.19 -4.15 -2.10
C ASN A 166 17.46 -4.61 -1.35
N PRO A 167 18.54 -3.79 -1.30
CA PRO A 167 19.72 -4.12 -0.50
C PRO A 167 19.43 -4.36 0.99
N CYS A 168 18.41 -3.73 1.58
CA CYS A 168 18.05 -4.04 2.99
C CYS A 168 17.64 -5.51 3.16
N THR A 169 16.82 -6.04 2.24
CA THR A 169 16.38 -7.44 2.25
C THR A 169 17.57 -8.41 2.15
N VAL A 170 18.56 -8.08 1.32
CA VAL A 170 19.72 -8.93 1.05
C VAL A 170 20.78 -8.84 2.16
N PHE A 171 21.21 -7.63 2.50
CA PHE A 171 22.37 -7.41 3.34
C PHE A 171 22.02 -7.22 4.82
N LYS A 172 20.80 -6.78 5.14
CA LYS A 172 20.30 -6.62 6.51
C LYS A 172 21.18 -5.76 7.42
N THR A 173 21.84 -4.75 6.85
CA THR A 173 22.68 -3.80 7.60
C THR A 173 21.97 -2.47 7.78
N ASP A 174 22.34 -1.72 8.81
CA ASP A 174 21.75 -0.40 9.07
C ASP A 174 22.02 0.62 7.95
N GLN A 175 23.08 0.43 7.18
CA GLN A 175 23.35 1.22 5.97
C GLN A 175 22.18 1.18 4.98
N TYR A 176 21.50 0.04 4.85
CA TYR A 176 20.41 -0.15 3.89
C TYR A 176 19.02 -0.16 4.55
N CYS A 177 18.93 -0.66 5.79
CA CYS A 177 17.67 -0.82 6.51
C CYS A 177 17.33 0.35 7.43
N CYS A 178 18.31 1.19 7.75
CA CYS A 178 18.09 2.43 8.50
C CYS A 178 17.40 2.24 9.86
N ASN A 179 17.68 1.15 10.57
CA ASN A 179 17.15 0.95 11.93
C ASN A 179 17.84 1.88 12.94
N SER A 180 19.08 2.27 12.67
CA SER A 180 19.85 3.19 13.49
C SER A 180 20.80 4.04 12.64
N GLY A 181 21.35 5.11 13.22
CA GLY A 181 22.36 5.94 12.56
C GLY A 181 21.80 6.84 11.44
N SER A 182 22.70 7.35 10.60
CA SER A 182 22.35 8.18 9.45
C SER A 182 21.91 7.30 8.28
N CYS A 183 20.74 7.59 7.72
CA CYS A 183 20.18 6.90 6.57
C CYS A 183 20.33 7.79 5.33
N THR A 184 21.14 7.34 4.38
CA THR A 184 21.44 8.09 3.16
C THR A 184 21.37 7.18 1.94
N ALA A 185 21.22 7.77 0.75
CA ALA A 185 21.18 7.00 -0.48
C ALA A 185 22.49 6.23 -0.73
N THR A 186 22.37 5.01 -1.24
CA THR A 186 23.48 4.12 -1.59
C THR A 186 23.53 3.90 -3.10
N ASP A 187 24.57 3.25 -3.63
CA ASP A 187 24.60 2.89 -5.06
C ASP A 187 23.41 2.00 -5.44
N PHE A 188 23.04 1.05 -4.57
CA PHE A 188 21.89 0.18 -4.78
C PHE A 188 20.55 0.90 -4.71
N SER A 189 20.34 1.82 -3.76
CA SER A 189 19.09 2.60 -3.74
C SER A 189 19.03 3.58 -4.93
N ARG A 190 20.16 4.18 -5.34
CA ARG A 190 20.25 5.00 -6.55
C ARG A 190 19.89 4.22 -7.82
N PHE A 191 20.22 2.94 -7.91
CA PHE A 191 19.79 2.08 -9.02
C PHE A 191 18.26 2.07 -9.19
N PHE A 192 17.52 1.89 -8.10
CA PHE A 192 16.05 1.93 -8.09
C PHE A 192 15.54 3.35 -8.37
N LYS A 193 16.10 4.36 -7.69
CA LYS A 193 15.63 5.74 -7.77
C LYS A 193 15.77 6.35 -9.17
N GLN A 194 16.87 6.06 -9.86
CA GLN A 194 17.08 6.53 -11.23
C GLN A 194 16.06 5.95 -12.22
N ARG A 195 15.52 4.76 -11.93
CA ARG A 195 14.55 4.04 -12.79
C ARG A 195 13.11 4.37 -12.44
N CYS A 196 12.84 4.63 -11.17
CA CYS A 196 11.55 5.01 -10.65
C CYS A 196 11.68 6.22 -9.71
N PRO A 197 11.79 7.45 -10.26
CA PRO A 197 12.04 8.64 -9.46
C PRO A 197 10.95 8.95 -8.43
N ASP A 198 9.70 8.57 -8.72
CA ASP A 198 8.55 8.78 -7.83
C ASP A 198 8.49 7.73 -6.69
N ALA A 199 9.29 6.66 -6.71
CA ALA A 199 9.19 5.58 -5.74
C ALA A 199 10.21 5.70 -4.61
N TYR A 200 9.85 5.21 -3.42
CA TYR A 200 10.80 5.01 -2.33
C TYR A 200 11.85 3.98 -2.74
N SER A 201 13.12 4.37 -2.66
CA SER A 201 14.25 3.49 -2.98
C SER A 201 15.01 2.99 -1.74
N TYR A 202 14.82 3.66 -0.60
CA TYR A 202 15.35 3.32 0.72
C TYR A 202 14.44 3.91 1.83
N PRO A 203 14.54 3.48 3.10
CA PRO A 203 13.53 3.78 4.13
C PRO A 203 13.33 5.25 4.52
N LYS A 204 14.23 6.16 4.14
CA LYS A 204 14.15 7.60 4.46
C LYS A 204 14.16 8.48 3.20
N ASP A 205 13.57 7.97 2.13
CA ASP A 205 13.44 8.65 0.82
C ASP A 205 12.18 9.54 0.76
N ASP A 206 11.76 10.12 1.89
CA ASP A 206 10.45 10.76 2.03
C ASP A 206 10.28 11.99 1.13
N GLN A 207 11.34 12.79 0.97
CA GLN A 207 11.32 14.09 0.32
C GLN A 207 10.86 14.05 -1.14
N THR A 208 11.07 12.93 -1.83
CA THR A 208 10.77 12.78 -3.26
C THR A 208 9.80 11.64 -3.57
N SER A 209 9.27 10.98 -2.53
CA SER A 209 8.52 9.73 -2.69
C SER A 209 7.17 9.74 -1.95
N THR A 210 6.89 10.76 -1.14
CA THR A 210 5.58 10.92 -0.48
C THR A 210 4.65 11.80 -1.30
N PHE A 211 3.46 11.28 -1.61
CA PHE A 211 2.45 12.01 -2.37
C PHE A 211 1.18 12.15 -1.53
N THR A 212 0.42 13.21 -1.82
CA THR A 212 -0.82 13.51 -1.10
C THR A 212 -1.97 13.82 -2.03
N CYS A 213 -3.16 13.46 -1.58
CA CYS A 213 -4.44 13.77 -2.21
C CYS A 213 -5.45 14.23 -1.14
N PRO A 214 -6.50 14.97 -1.51
CA PRO A 214 -7.60 15.25 -0.59
C PRO A 214 -8.22 13.95 -0.05
N GLY A 215 -8.56 13.94 1.24
CA GLY A 215 -9.19 12.78 1.89
C GLY A 215 -10.48 12.36 1.21
N GLY A 216 -10.68 11.05 1.10
CA GLY A 216 -11.82 10.46 0.37
C GLY A 216 -11.61 10.39 -1.15
N THR A 217 -10.36 10.58 -1.61
CA THR A 217 -9.99 10.31 -3.00
C THR A 217 -10.10 8.81 -3.27
N ASN A 218 -10.59 8.46 -4.46
CA ASN A 218 -10.57 7.09 -4.97
C ASN A 218 -9.31 6.91 -5.81
N TYR A 219 -8.80 5.69 -5.89
CA TYR A 219 -7.55 5.38 -6.57
C TYR A 219 -7.68 4.19 -7.52
N ARG A 220 -6.68 4.08 -8.39
CA ARG A 220 -6.45 2.91 -9.21
C ARG A 220 -4.98 2.49 -9.09
N VAL A 221 -4.77 1.19 -8.88
CA VAL A 221 -3.46 0.54 -8.92
C VAL A 221 -3.42 -0.35 -10.16
N VAL A 222 -2.47 -0.13 -11.05
CA VAL A 222 -2.34 -0.89 -12.30
C VAL A 222 -1.02 -1.64 -12.32
N PHE A 223 -1.10 -2.96 -12.46
CA PHE A 223 0.06 -3.80 -12.74
C PHE A 223 0.39 -3.80 -14.23
N CYS A 224 1.65 -3.58 -14.59
CA CYS A 224 2.13 -3.42 -15.97
C CYS A 224 1.40 -2.30 -16.74
N PRO A 225 1.45 -1.04 -16.24
CA PRO A 225 0.75 0.09 -16.83
C PRO A 225 1.35 0.57 -18.15
#